data_AF-A0A3B9HQ00-F1
#
_entry.id   AF-A0A3B9HQ00-F1
#
_cell.length_a   1.000
_cell.length_b   1.000
_cell.length_c   1.000
_cell.angle_alpha   90.00
_cell.angle_beta   90.00
_cell.angle_gamma   90.00
#
_symmetry.space_group_name_H-M   'P 1'
#
loop_
_entity.id
_entity.type
_entity.pdbx_description
1 polymer ?
#
loop_
_entity_poly.entity_id
_entity_poly.type
_entity_poly.pdbx_seq_one_letter_code
_entity_poly.pdbx_strand_id
1 'polypeptide(L)'
;MKKTTDQFFPARTGGAIIIVVVLLLVAGIIGAGVIYSQGNQQQQRQSQLLADGYELFNQGKLAEAYPLFKEAQTTFSSALNFYRRLASSESHVTPDELHELIVSVCLSIAHEQFFDLKTADEWVSRAEEDLKHLPAGERKSDLTNSLVTARDVSKLCETFNAGNYEQAMKDLLAAEANAQASDQDFFIFEIRFLIACGKALGEPAIINQARELLFFATTDAGIDNEKTRSLWVTLTN
;
A
#
# COMPACT_ATOMS: atom_id res chain seq x y z
N MET A 1 18.36 -1.00 34.20
CA MET A 1 18.18 -2.05 33.18
C MET A 1 17.34 -1.46 32.06
N LYS A 2 17.94 -1.22 30.89
CA LYS A 2 17.26 -0.75 29.67
C LYS A 2 16.38 -1.88 29.13
N LYS A 3 15.08 -1.63 28.94
CA LYS A 3 14.22 -2.47 28.09
C LYS A 3 14.25 -1.87 26.69
N THR A 4 15.05 -2.48 25.83
CA THR A 4 15.07 -2.30 24.38
C THR A 4 13.79 -2.85 23.78
N THR A 5 12.85 -1.98 23.42
CA THR A 5 11.84 -2.21 22.38
C THR A 5 11.45 -0.88 21.74
N ASP A 6 12.45 -0.05 21.42
CA ASP A 6 12.35 0.92 20.33
C ASP A 6 12.91 0.21 19.09
N GLN A 7 12.12 -0.67 18.48
CA GLN A 7 12.43 -1.19 17.15
C GLN A 7 11.77 -0.28 16.12
N PHE A 8 12.45 0.83 15.86
CA PHE A 8 12.21 1.67 14.69
C PHE A 8 12.63 0.86 13.46
N PHE A 9 11.66 0.32 12.72
CA PHE A 9 11.92 -0.33 11.44
C PHE A 9 11.88 0.72 10.33
N PRO A 10 12.89 0.76 9.43
CA PRO A 10 13.02 1.82 8.44
C PRO A 10 11.92 1.71 7.38
N ALA A 11 11.02 2.70 7.36
CA ALA A 11 10.10 2.98 6.26
C ALA A 11 10.92 3.38 5.01
N ARG A 12 11.44 2.40 4.27
CA ARG A 12 12.28 2.67 3.10
C ARG A 12 11.51 2.94 1.81
N THR A 13 10.19 2.79 1.85
CA THR A 13 9.27 3.28 0.82
C THR A 13 8.06 3.81 1.58
N GLY A 14 7.75 5.11 1.47
CA GLY A 14 6.50 5.65 1.97
C GLY A 14 5.36 4.96 1.22
N GLY A 15 4.73 3.99 1.89
CA GLY A 15 3.77 3.08 1.31
C GLY A 15 3.32 2.08 2.36
N ALA A 16 2.13 2.31 2.91
CA ALA A 16 1.35 1.40 3.75
C ALA A 16 1.85 1.07 5.18
N ILE A 17 1.32 1.83 6.17
CA ILE A 17 1.14 1.34 7.56
C ILE A 17 0.23 0.08 7.60
N ILE A 18 -0.50 -0.21 6.53
CA ILE A 18 -1.44 -1.34 6.42
C ILE A 18 -0.74 -2.73 6.41
N ILE A 19 0.58 -2.80 6.19
CA ILE A 19 1.28 -4.08 5.89
C ILE A 19 2.02 -4.69 7.09
N VAL A 20 2.00 -4.06 8.27
CA VAL A 20 2.78 -4.57 9.41
C VAL A 20 2.23 -5.88 9.99
N VAL A 21 0.92 -6.15 9.89
CA VAL A 21 0.32 -7.33 10.54
C VAL A 21 0.54 -8.62 9.73
N VAL A 22 0.52 -8.56 8.39
CA VAL A 22 0.75 -9.75 7.53
C VAL A 22 2.23 -10.14 7.49
N LEU A 23 3.15 -9.19 7.63
CA LEU A 23 4.60 -9.43 7.61
C LEU A 23 5.11 -10.33 8.76
N LEU A 24 4.46 -10.28 9.94
CA LEU A 24 4.89 -11.07 11.11
C LEU A 24 4.47 -12.54 11.04
N LEU A 25 3.39 -12.88 10.32
CA LEU A 25 2.93 -14.26 10.17
C LEU A 25 3.82 -15.07 9.21
N VAL A 26 4.45 -14.42 8.23
CA VAL A 26 5.29 -15.08 7.21
C VAL A 26 6.79 -15.07 7.56
N ALA A 27 7.26 -14.13 8.39
CA ALA A 27 8.64 -14.20 8.93
C ALA A 27 8.90 -15.50 9.72
N GLY A 28 7.85 -16.10 10.32
CA GLY A 28 7.90 -17.42 10.93
C GLY A 28 8.09 -18.58 9.93
N ILE A 29 7.71 -18.39 8.66
CA ILE A 29 7.89 -19.37 7.58
C ILE A 29 9.34 -19.39 7.08
N ILE A 30 10.03 -18.24 7.08
CA ILE A 30 11.43 -18.13 6.63
C ILE A 30 12.41 -18.77 7.63
N GLY A 31 12.10 -18.77 8.93
CA GLY A 31 12.90 -19.46 9.95
C GLY A 31 12.83 -21.00 9.90
N ALA A 32 11.83 -21.57 9.22
CA ALA A 32 11.58 -23.00 9.12
C ALA A 32 12.11 -23.63 7.81
N GLY A 33 13.14 -23.04 7.20
CA GLY A 33 13.75 -23.49 5.94
C GLY A 33 14.39 -24.89 5.93
N VAL A 34 14.11 -25.77 6.90
CA VAL A 34 14.71 -27.12 6.98
C VAL A 34 13.67 -28.25 7.21
N ILE A 35 12.37 -28.00 7.41
CA ILE A 35 11.41 -29.09 7.69
C ILE A 35 10.12 -29.00 6.87
N TYR A 36 10.18 -29.17 5.55
CA TYR A 36 8.96 -29.39 4.74
C TYR A 36 9.16 -30.38 3.58
N SER A 37 9.90 -31.48 3.83
CA SER A 37 10.09 -32.55 2.83
C SER A 37 8.91 -33.52 2.67
N GLN A 38 7.72 -33.24 3.23
CA GLN A 38 6.52 -34.11 3.14
C GLN A 38 5.18 -33.36 2.90
N GLY A 39 5.21 -32.20 2.25
CA GLY A 39 3.98 -31.47 1.87
C GLY A 39 3.45 -31.83 0.48
N ASN A 40 2.14 -31.71 0.27
CA ASN A 40 1.49 -31.77 -1.05
C ASN A 40 2.17 -30.77 -2.01
N GLN A 41 2.48 -31.16 -3.26
CA GLN A 41 3.17 -30.30 -4.25
C GLN A 41 2.50 -28.92 -4.42
N GLN A 42 1.17 -28.87 -4.31
CA GLN A 42 0.41 -27.61 -4.37
C GLN A 42 0.73 -26.66 -3.21
N GLN A 43 0.98 -27.19 -2.01
CA GLN A 43 1.35 -26.40 -0.84
C GLN A 43 2.75 -25.81 -0.99
N GLN A 44 3.71 -26.62 -1.46
CA GLN A 44 5.08 -26.13 -1.72
C GLN A 44 5.08 -25.02 -2.76
N ARG A 45 4.31 -25.19 -3.85
CA ARG A 45 4.15 -24.15 -4.87
C ARG A 45 3.54 -22.87 -4.29
N GLN A 46 2.49 -22.97 -3.47
CA GLN A 46 1.90 -21.78 -2.85
C GLN A 46 2.91 -21.06 -1.94
N SER A 47 3.61 -21.80 -1.08
CA SER A 47 4.61 -21.22 -0.18
C SER A 47 5.74 -20.52 -0.95
N GLN A 48 6.17 -21.09 -2.08
CA GLN A 48 7.18 -20.46 -2.94
C GLN A 48 6.66 -19.18 -3.60
N LEU A 49 5.47 -19.21 -4.19
CA LEU A 49 4.85 -18.03 -4.81
C LEU A 49 4.68 -16.89 -3.80
N LEU A 50 4.27 -17.21 -2.57
CA LEU A 50 4.16 -16.23 -1.50
C LEU A 50 5.54 -15.67 -1.12
N ALA A 51 6.53 -16.52 -0.90
CA ALA A 51 7.89 -16.10 -0.54
C ALA A 51 8.50 -15.17 -1.59
N ASP A 52 8.45 -15.57 -2.87
CA ASP A 52 8.97 -14.79 -3.99
C ASP A 52 8.19 -13.46 -4.15
N GLY A 53 6.87 -13.51 -4.00
CA GLY A 53 6.01 -12.31 -4.00
C GLY A 53 6.36 -11.32 -2.90
N TYR A 54 6.59 -11.80 -1.67
CA TYR A 54 7.01 -10.95 -0.55
C TYR A 54 8.40 -10.38 -0.73
N GLU A 55 9.33 -11.16 -1.29
CA GLU A 55 10.67 -10.66 -1.60
C GLU A 55 10.59 -9.49 -2.59
N LEU A 56 9.84 -9.64 -3.69
CA LEU A 56 9.64 -8.57 -4.66
C LEU A 56 8.91 -7.37 -4.05
N PHE A 57 7.91 -7.61 -3.19
CA PHE A 57 7.21 -6.57 -2.46
C PHE A 57 8.18 -5.73 -1.61
N ASN A 58 9.03 -6.39 -0.81
CA ASN A 58 10.02 -5.74 0.05
C ASN A 58 11.13 -5.02 -0.74
N GLN A 59 11.37 -5.44 -1.99
CA GLN A 59 12.26 -4.75 -2.92
C GLN A 59 11.61 -3.56 -3.63
N GLY A 60 10.33 -3.26 -3.36
CA GLY A 60 9.58 -2.20 -4.05
C GLY A 60 9.13 -2.58 -5.47
N LYS A 61 9.32 -3.83 -5.89
CA LYS A 61 8.91 -4.34 -7.22
C LYS A 61 7.45 -4.80 -7.20
N LEU A 62 6.57 -3.88 -6.82
CA LEU A 62 5.16 -4.17 -6.52
C LEU A 62 4.40 -4.79 -7.70
N ALA A 63 4.62 -4.28 -8.92
CA ALA A 63 3.98 -4.79 -10.13
C ALA A 63 4.43 -6.22 -10.48
N GLU A 64 5.65 -6.63 -10.10
CA GLU A 64 6.15 -7.99 -10.26
C GLU A 64 5.66 -8.91 -9.14
N ALA A 65 5.43 -8.38 -7.93
CA ALA A 65 4.87 -9.12 -6.80
C ALA A 65 3.40 -9.50 -7.00
N TYR A 66 2.59 -8.58 -7.54
CA TYR A 66 1.15 -8.79 -7.79
C TYR A 66 0.80 -10.12 -8.50
N PRO A 67 1.38 -10.46 -9.68
CA PRO A 67 1.03 -11.69 -10.37
C PRO A 67 1.38 -12.95 -9.57
N LEU A 68 2.41 -12.92 -8.72
CA LEU A 68 2.76 -14.06 -7.84
C LEU A 68 1.71 -14.29 -6.76
N PHE A 69 1.18 -13.21 -6.17
CA PHE A 69 0.06 -13.33 -5.22
C PHE A 69 -1.23 -13.79 -5.89
N LYS A 70 -1.53 -13.32 -7.11
CA LYS A 70 -2.66 -13.84 -7.90
C LYS A 70 -2.49 -15.31 -8.24
N GLU A 71 -1.27 -15.74 -8.60
CA GLU A 71 -1.01 -17.16 -8.86
C GLU A 71 -1.18 -18.00 -7.58
N ALA A 72 -0.68 -17.52 -6.44
CA ALA A 72 -0.85 -18.18 -5.15
C ALA A 72 -2.34 -18.37 -4.79
N GLN A 73 -3.21 -17.46 -5.23
CA GLN A 73 -4.65 -17.54 -5.01
C GLN A 73 -5.28 -18.73 -5.74
N THR A 74 -4.80 -19.04 -6.94
CA THR A 74 -5.30 -20.17 -7.74
C THR A 74 -4.91 -21.53 -7.16
N THR A 75 -3.93 -21.58 -6.26
CA THR A 75 -3.49 -22.82 -5.62
C THR A 75 -4.40 -23.27 -4.47
N PHE A 76 -5.30 -22.41 -4.00
CA PHE A 76 -6.31 -22.80 -3.01
C PHE A 76 -7.31 -23.77 -3.64
N SER A 77 -7.32 -25.00 -3.14
CA SER A 77 -8.26 -26.04 -3.54
C SER A 77 -8.98 -26.61 -2.33
N SER A 78 -10.19 -27.15 -2.54
CA SER A 78 -10.96 -27.86 -1.51
C SER A 78 -10.14 -28.99 -0.87
N ALA A 79 -9.31 -29.66 -1.68
CA ALA A 79 -8.38 -30.68 -1.23
C ALA A 79 -7.30 -30.11 -0.31
N LEU A 80 -6.65 -29.01 -0.69
CA LEU A 80 -5.64 -28.35 0.14
C LEU A 80 -6.24 -27.85 1.48
N ASN A 81 -7.44 -27.27 1.44
CA ASN A 81 -8.14 -26.84 2.65
C ASN A 81 -8.52 -28.01 3.57
N PHE A 82 -8.91 -29.16 3.01
CA PHE A 82 -9.16 -30.39 3.76
C PHE A 82 -7.88 -30.92 4.43
N TYR A 83 -6.76 -30.97 3.69
CA TYR A 83 -5.46 -31.37 4.23
C TYR A 83 -5.02 -30.45 5.39
N ARG A 84 -5.19 -29.14 5.26
CA ARG A 84 -4.83 -28.16 6.32
C ARG A 84 -5.64 -28.35 7.60
N ARG A 85 -6.93 -28.64 7.49
CA ARG A 85 -7.78 -28.96 8.65
C ARG A 85 -7.30 -30.21 9.39
N LEU A 86 -6.82 -31.21 8.65
CA LEU A 86 -6.27 -32.44 9.24
C LEU A 86 -4.86 -32.26 9.80
N ALA A 87 -4.05 -31.40 9.18
CA ALA A 87 -2.64 -31.20 9.54
C ALA A 87 -2.42 -30.35 10.80
N SER A 88 -3.46 -29.69 11.34
CA SER A 88 -3.44 -28.93 12.62
C SER A 88 -2.23 -28.01 12.84
N SER A 89 -1.66 -27.44 11.78
CA SER A 89 -0.59 -26.45 11.88
C SER A 89 -1.13 -25.02 11.77
N GLU A 90 -0.90 -24.23 12.81
CA GLU A 90 -1.38 -22.85 13.00
C GLU A 90 -0.76 -21.81 12.04
N SER A 91 0.13 -22.19 11.12
CA SER A 91 0.93 -21.27 10.29
C SER A 91 0.61 -21.43 8.78
N HIS A 92 -0.64 -21.19 8.39
CA HIS A 92 -1.03 -21.22 6.98
C HIS A 92 -1.79 -19.97 6.59
N VAL A 93 -1.35 -19.33 5.50
CA VAL A 93 -2.08 -18.24 4.85
C VAL A 93 -3.43 -18.75 4.37
N THR A 94 -4.48 -18.07 4.83
CA THR A 94 -5.88 -18.30 4.47
C THR A 94 -6.23 -17.59 3.15
N PRO A 95 -7.32 -17.99 2.48
CA PRO A 95 -7.80 -17.27 1.30
C PRO A 95 -8.04 -15.78 1.58
N ASP A 96 -8.62 -15.46 2.74
CA ASP A 96 -8.95 -14.10 3.14
C ASP A 96 -7.68 -13.25 3.33
N GLU A 97 -6.65 -13.78 4.01
CA GLU A 97 -5.36 -13.10 4.14
C GLU A 97 -4.68 -12.85 2.78
N LEU A 98 -4.87 -13.76 1.82
CA LEU A 98 -4.32 -13.53 0.48
C LEU A 98 -5.10 -12.49 -0.31
N HIS A 99 -6.44 -12.46 -0.22
CA HIS A 99 -7.23 -11.38 -0.80
C HIS A 99 -6.82 -10.03 -0.20
N GLU A 100 -6.64 -9.95 1.11
CA GLU A 100 -6.13 -8.76 1.79
C GLU A 100 -4.76 -8.32 1.27
N LEU A 101 -3.84 -9.26 1.09
CA LEU A 101 -2.52 -8.99 0.53
C LEU A 101 -2.61 -8.44 -0.90
N ILE A 102 -3.46 -9.03 -1.74
CA ILE A 102 -3.67 -8.57 -3.11
C ILE A 102 -4.25 -7.14 -3.13
N VAL A 103 -5.27 -6.86 -2.30
CA VAL A 103 -5.83 -5.50 -2.15
C VAL A 103 -4.74 -4.52 -1.75
N SER A 104 -3.92 -4.88 -0.75
CA SER A 104 -2.84 -4.03 -0.24
C SER A 104 -1.80 -3.72 -1.31
N VAL A 105 -1.37 -4.73 -2.08
CA VAL A 105 -0.39 -4.54 -3.17
C VAL A 105 -0.93 -3.65 -4.27
N CYS A 106 -2.20 -3.84 -4.67
CA CYS A 106 -2.86 -2.98 -5.65
C CYS A 106 -2.92 -1.53 -5.16
N LEU A 107 -3.29 -1.28 -3.90
CA LEU A 107 -3.30 0.05 -3.31
C LEU A 107 -1.89 0.66 -3.26
N SER A 108 -0.87 -0.11 -2.87
CA SER A 108 0.52 0.37 -2.89
C SER A 108 0.97 0.78 -4.30
N ILE A 109 0.64 -0.02 -5.33
CA ILE A 109 0.94 0.35 -6.73
C ILE A 109 0.22 1.63 -7.13
N ALA A 110 -1.05 1.79 -6.73
CA ALA A 110 -1.82 3.00 -7.01
C ALA A 110 -1.17 4.23 -6.38
N HIS A 111 -0.76 4.15 -5.10
CA HIS A 111 -0.09 5.27 -4.42
C HIS A 111 1.29 5.63 -5.01
N GLU A 112 2.04 4.67 -5.55
CA GLU A 112 3.25 5.00 -6.32
C GLU A 112 2.91 5.80 -7.59
N GLN A 113 1.84 5.43 -8.30
CA GLN A 113 1.40 6.18 -9.49
C GLN A 113 0.84 7.55 -9.15
N PHE A 114 0.09 7.67 -8.07
CA PHE A 114 -0.45 8.95 -7.59
C PHE A 114 0.67 9.92 -7.20
N PHE A 115 1.76 9.44 -6.60
CA PHE A 115 2.92 10.28 -6.30
C PHE A 115 3.57 10.87 -7.58
N ASP A 116 3.50 10.13 -8.67
CA ASP A 116 3.89 10.59 -10.01
C ASP A 116 2.80 11.44 -10.72
N LEU A 117 1.68 11.73 -10.05
CA LEU A 117 0.50 12.42 -10.58
C LEU A 117 -0.18 11.68 -11.76
N LYS A 118 -0.05 10.35 -11.81
CA LYS A 118 -0.71 9.50 -12.80
C LYS A 118 -2.00 8.93 -12.22
N THR A 119 -3.00 8.71 -13.06
CA THR A 119 -4.20 7.95 -12.64
C THR A 119 -3.82 6.48 -12.43
N ALA A 120 -4.61 5.77 -11.62
CA ALA A 120 -4.35 4.36 -11.30
C ALA A 120 -5.64 3.52 -11.31
N ASP A 121 -6.61 3.88 -12.16
CA ASP A 121 -7.96 3.30 -12.18
C ASP A 121 -7.94 1.77 -12.32
N GLU A 122 -6.98 1.24 -13.07
CA GLU A 122 -6.77 -0.21 -13.21
C GLU A 122 -6.49 -0.88 -11.86
N TRP A 123 -5.57 -0.34 -11.07
CA TRP A 123 -5.15 -0.91 -9.79
C TRP A 123 -6.21 -0.73 -8.71
N VAL A 124 -6.86 0.42 -8.71
CA VAL A 124 -8.02 0.68 -7.85
C VAL A 124 -9.15 -0.31 -8.15
N SER A 125 -9.48 -0.53 -9.43
CA SER A 125 -10.50 -1.50 -9.84
C SER A 125 -10.14 -2.95 -9.46
N ARG A 126 -8.87 -3.34 -9.59
CA ARG A 126 -8.40 -4.67 -9.16
C ARG A 126 -8.53 -4.86 -7.65
N ALA A 127 -8.15 -3.85 -6.87
CA ALA A 127 -8.31 -3.88 -5.41
C ALA A 127 -9.78 -3.98 -5.00
N GLU A 128 -10.69 -3.27 -5.67
CA GLU A 128 -12.13 -3.38 -5.42
C GLU A 128 -12.68 -4.78 -5.68
N GLU A 129 -12.19 -5.44 -6.73
CA GLU A 129 -12.62 -6.80 -7.06
C GLU A 129 -12.20 -7.79 -5.96
N ASP A 130 -10.93 -7.76 -5.55
CA ASP A 130 -10.44 -8.64 -4.49
C ASP A 130 -11.06 -8.30 -3.10
N LEU A 131 -11.42 -7.04 -2.83
CA LEU A 131 -12.10 -6.62 -1.59
C LEU A 131 -13.48 -7.29 -1.41
N LYS A 132 -14.19 -7.59 -2.50
CA LYS A 132 -15.52 -8.23 -2.45
C LYS A 132 -15.49 -9.59 -1.75
N HIS A 133 -14.36 -10.28 -1.85
CA HIS A 133 -14.16 -11.61 -1.28
C HIS A 133 -13.83 -11.60 0.22
N LEU A 134 -13.45 -10.46 0.79
CA LEU A 134 -13.21 -10.36 2.22
C LEU A 134 -14.51 -10.44 3.02
N PRO A 135 -14.51 -11.11 4.19
CA PRO A 135 -15.66 -11.10 5.10
C PRO A 135 -15.89 -9.69 5.67
N ALA A 136 -17.13 -9.41 6.09
CA ALA A 136 -17.43 -8.18 6.80
C ALA A 136 -16.68 -8.12 8.13
N GLY A 137 -16.06 -6.98 8.43
CA GLY A 137 -15.27 -6.77 9.63
C GLY A 137 -14.47 -5.47 9.55
N GLU A 138 -13.78 -5.14 10.64
CA GLU A 138 -12.95 -3.94 10.77
C GLU A 138 -11.95 -3.84 9.61
N ARG A 139 -11.24 -4.94 9.32
CA ARG A 139 -10.24 -4.95 8.25
C ARG A 139 -10.79 -4.62 6.86
N LYS A 140 -11.96 -5.17 6.51
CA LYS A 140 -12.64 -4.84 5.25
C LYS A 140 -13.09 -3.38 5.23
N SER A 141 -13.55 -2.86 6.38
CA SER A 141 -13.93 -1.45 6.51
C SER A 141 -12.74 -0.53 6.28
N ASP A 142 -11.59 -0.83 6.86
CA ASP A 142 -10.37 -0.04 6.69
C ASP A 142 -9.93 0.00 5.23
N LEU A 143 -9.83 -1.17 4.58
CA LEU A 143 -9.48 -1.26 3.17
C LEU A 143 -10.52 -0.61 2.26
N THR A 144 -11.80 -0.63 2.65
CA THR A 144 -12.86 0.09 1.92
C THR A 144 -12.62 1.60 1.98
N ASN A 145 -12.26 2.13 3.14
CA ASN A 145 -11.95 3.55 3.29
C ASN A 145 -10.71 3.94 2.48
N SER A 146 -9.63 3.16 2.54
CA SER A 146 -8.45 3.38 1.70
C SER A 146 -8.77 3.34 0.21
N LEU A 147 -9.69 2.45 -0.22
CA LEU A 147 -10.15 2.41 -1.61
C LEU A 147 -10.96 3.63 -2.02
N VAL A 148 -11.79 4.18 -1.13
CA VAL A 148 -12.51 5.43 -1.39
C VAL A 148 -11.50 6.56 -1.61
N THR A 149 -10.52 6.71 -0.73
CA THR A 149 -9.47 7.72 -0.87
C THR A 149 -8.68 7.51 -2.18
N ALA A 150 -8.28 6.28 -2.50
CA ALA A 150 -7.55 5.98 -3.73
C ALA A 150 -8.36 6.32 -5.01
N ARG A 151 -9.67 6.07 -5.01
CA ARG A 151 -10.56 6.47 -6.12
C ARG A 151 -10.60 7.99 -6.28
N ASP A 152 -10.73 8.71 -5.17
CA ASP A 152 -10.80 10.17 -5.20
C ASP A 152 -9.47 10.75 -5.67
N VAL A 153 -8.34 10.21 -5.22
CA VAL A 153 -7.00 10.59 -5.69
C VAL A 153 -6.80 10.30 -7.19
N SER A 154 -7.32 9.16 -7.70
CA SER A 154 -7.25 8.87 -9.14
C SER A 154 -7.98 9.95 -9.96
N LYS A 155 -9.18 10.36 -9.52
CA LYS A 155 -9.93 11.46 -10.15
C LYS A 155 -9.20 12.81 -10.03
N LEU A 156 -8.54 13.08 -8.91
CA LEU A 156 -7.71 14.29 -8.78
C LEU A 156 -6.59 14.32 -9.82
N CYS A 157 -5.91 13.19 -10.01
CA CYS A 157 -4.88 13.06 -11.02
C CYS A 157 -5.46 13.23 -12.44
N GLU A 158 -6.66 12.72 -12.71
CA GLU A 158 -7.36 12.93 -13.99
C GLU A 158 -7.64 14.41 -14.24
N THR A 159 -8.27 15.10 -13.28
CA THR A 159 -8.58 16.53 -13.37
C THR A 159 -7.31 17.38 -13.52
N PHE A 160 -6.26 17.05 -12.78
CA PHE A 160 -4.95 17.70 -12.88
C PHE A 160 -4.33 17.51 -14.27
N ASN A 161 -4.31 16.28 -14.78
CA ASN A 161 -3.73 15.95 -16.08
C ASN A 161 -4.52 16.56 -17.26
N ALA A 162 -5.80 16.87 -17.05
CA ALA A 162 -6.62 17.65 -17.98
C ALA A 162 -6.30 19.17 -17.96
N GLY A 163 -5.43 19.63 -17.06
CA GLY A 163 -5.06 21.05 -16.91
C GLY A 163 -6.04 21.87 -16.07
N ASN A 164 -7.03 21.23 -15.43
CA ASN A 164 -8.08 21.90 -14.67
C ASN A 164 -7.67 22.11 -13.20
N TYR A 165 -6.56 22.81 -12.97
CA TYR A 165 -5.89 22.88 -11.66
C TYR A 165 -6.75 23.49 -10.54
N GLU A 166 -7.54 24.53 -10.82
CA GLU A 166 -8.44 25.12 -9.83
C GLU A 166 -9.53 24.14 -9.35
N GLN A 167 -10.07 23.34 -10.27
CA GLN A 167 -11.04 22.31 -9.94
C GLN A 167 -10.36 21.19 -9.16
N ALA A 168 -9.17 20.77 -9.58
CA ALA A 168 -8.38 19.76 -8.90
C ALA A 168 -8.07 20.17 -7.43
N MET A 169 -7.78 21.45 -7.19
CA MET A 169 -7.59 21.97 -5.82
C MET A 169 -8.88 21.99 -4.98
N LYS A 170 -10.04 22.27 -5.58
CA LYS A 170 -11.33 22.19 -4.88
C LYS A 170 -11.68 20.74 -4.52
N ASP A 171 -11.46 19.83 -5.47
CA ASP A 171 -11.71 18.41 -5.28
C ASP A 171 -10.76 17.81 -4.23
N LEU A 172 -9.54 18.36 -4.09
CA LEU A 172 -8.58 17.90 -3.07
C LEU A 172 -9.15 18.01 -1.66
N LEU A 173 -9.85 19.11 -1.34
CA LEU A 173 -10.48 19.29 -0.02
C LEU A 173 -11.58 18.25 0.24
N ALA A 174 -12.28 17.81 -0.80
CA ALA A 174 -13.27 16.75 -0.69
C ALA A 174 -12.60 15.38 -0.46
N ALA A 175 -11.48 15.12 -1.14
CA ALA A 175 -10.70 13.90 -0.94
C ALA A 175 -10.07 13.84 0.46
N GLU A 176 -9.58 14.97 0.98
CA GLU A 176 -9.01 15.09 2.33
C GLU A 176 -10.04 14.73 3.41
N ALA A 177 -11.29 15.17 3.25
CA ALA A 177 -12.37 14.83 4.18
C ALA A 177 -12.68 13.31 4.23
N ASN A 178 -12.37 12.59 3.16
CA ASN A 178 -12.54 11.13 3.08
C ASN A 178 -11.28 10.36 3.51
N ALA A 179 -10.11 11.00 3.50
CA ALA A 179 -8.86 10.39 3.90
C ALA A 179 -8.84 10.11 5.41
N GLN A 180 -8.24 8.99 5.79
CA GLN A 180 -8.03 8.70 7.21
C GLN A 180 -6.92 9.58 7.76
N ALA A 181 -7.03 10.03 9.01
CA ALA A 181 -5.98 10.83 9.65
C ALA A 181 -4.61 10.11 9.73
N SER A 182 -4.61 8.78 9.68
CA SER A 182 -3.42 7.93 9.65
C SER A 182 -2.91 7.61 8.23
N ASP A 183 -3.57 8.11 7.18
CA ASP A 183 -3.21 7.84 5.79
C ASP A 183 -2.01 8.70 5.38
N GLN A 184 -0.82 8.18 5.68
CA GLN A 184 0.44 8.83 5.32
C GLN A 184 0.61 8.94 3.79
N ASP A 185 0.09 7.98 3.02
CA ASP A 185 0.28 7.97 1.57
C ASP A 185 -0.56 9.07 0.91
N PHE A 186 -1.80 9.28 1.38
CA PHE A 186 -2.60 10.43 1.01
C PHE A 186 -1.93 11.75 1.42
N PHE A 187 -1.42 11.85 2.65
CA PHE A 187 -0.78 13.08 3.12
C PHE A 187 0.47 13.46 2.30
N ILE A 188 1.31 12.48 1.95
CA ILE A 188 2.45 12.71 1.07
C ILE A 188 2.01 13.06 -0.36
N PHE A 189 0.96 12.42 -0.86
CA PHE A 189 0.34 12.78 -2.14
C PHE A 189 -0.18 14.23 -2.14
N GLU A 190 -0.88 14.65 -1.08
CA GLU A 190 -1.42 16.01 -0.95
C GLU A 190 -0.31 17.05 -1.10
N ILE A 191 0.80 16.88 -0.37
CA ILE A 191 1.96 17.78 -0.48
C ILE A 191 2.48 17.81 -1.93
N ARG A 192 2.67 16.64 -2.54
CA ARG A 192 3.13 16.51 -3.93
C ARG A 192 2.20 17.23 -4.92
N PHE A 193 0.90 17.11 -4.69
CA PHE A 193 -0.17 17.67 -5.50
C PHE A 193 -0.25 19.19 -5.36
N LEU A 194 -0.19 19.71 -4.13
CA LEU A 194 -0.13 21.15 -3.84
C LEU A 194 1.07 21.80 -4.51
N ILE A 195 2.25 21.17 -4.46
CA ILE A 195 3.44 21.67 -5.17
C ILE A 195 3.17 21.78 -6.68
N ALA A 196 2.57 20.74 -7.27
CA ALA A 196 2.29 20.70 -8.69
C ALA A 196 1.28 21.77 -9.12
N CYS A 197 0.15 21.86 -8.42
CA CYS A 197 -0.89 22.86 -8.67
C CYS A 197 -0.37 24.27 -8.44
N GLY A 198 0.37 24.52 -7.35
CA GLY A 198 0.95 25.83 -7.06
C GLY A 198 1.90 26.30 -8.16
N LYS A 199 2.73 25.40 -8.70
CA LYS A 199 3.60 25.72 -9.86
C LYS A 199 2.81 25.96 -11.14
N ALA A 200 1.81 25.12 -11.42
CA ALA A 200 1.02 25.21 -12.65
C ALA A 200 0.14 26.48 -12.70
N LEU A 201 -0.38 26.89 -11.54
CA LEU A 201 -1.16 28.12 -11.38
C LEU A 201 -0.27 29.37 -11.21
N GLY A 202 1.01 29.20 -10.88
CA GLY A 202 1.91 30.30 -10.55
C GLY A 202 1.58 30.98 -9.21
N GLU A 203 1.04 30.22 -8.25
CA GLU A 203 0.52 30.71 -6.96
C GLU A 203 1.48 30.38 -5.80
N PRO A 204 2.30 31.34 -5.33
CA PRO A 204 3.32 31.08 -4.31
C PRO A 204 2.76 30.69 -2.94
N ALA A 205 1.54 31.12 -2.63
CA ALA A 205 0.87 30.78 -1.38
C ALA A 205 0.66 29.27 -1.23
N ILE A 206 0.24 28.60 -2.32
CA ILE A 206 0.05 27.14 -2.34
C ILE A 206 1.38 26.42 -2.15
N ILE A 207 2.46 26.92 -2.79
CA ILE A 207 3.80 26.35 -2.65
C ILE A 207 4.32 26.51 -1.21
N ASN A 208 4.07 27.65 -0.56
CA ASN A 208 4.45 27.88 0.83
C ASN A 208 3.69 26.96 1.79
N GLN A 209 2.38 26.77 1.58
CA GLN A 209 1.59 25.81 2.34
C GLN A 209 2.16 24.38 2.18
N ALA A 210 2.46 23.95 0.96
CA ALA A 210 3.06 22.64 0.73
C ALA A 210 4.42 22.48 1.42
N ARG A 211 5.23 23.55 1.47
CA ARG A 211 6.51 23.56 2.20
C ARG A 211 6.31 23.40 3.72
N GLU A 212 5.32 24.08 4.28
CA GLU A 212 4.99 23.96 5.71
C GLU A 212 4.52 22.54 6.06
N LEU A 213 3.64 21.96 5.23
CA LEU A 213 3.20 20.56 5.40
C LEU A 213 4.35 19.57 5.27
N LEU A 214 5.28 19.78 4.33
CA LEU A 214 6.46 18.93 4.20
C LEU A 214 7.42 19.07 5.40
N PHE A 215 7.56 20.29 5.93
CA PHE A 215 8.34 20.52 7.14
C PHE A 215 7.73 19.77 8.33
N PHE A 216 6.42 19.87 8.52
CA PHE A 216 5.68 19.11 9.53
C PHE A 216 5.87 17.59 9.34
N ALA A 217 5.68 17.10 8.12
CA ALA A 217 5.83 15.68 7.79
C ALA A 217 7.21 15.13 8.19
N THR A 218 8.28 15.88 7.88
CA THR A 218 9.66 15.43 8.09
C THR A 218 10.18 15.68 9.51
N THR A 219 9.73 16.75 10.18
CA THR A 219 10.28 17.17 11.48
C THR A 219 9.44 16.67 12.65
N ASP A 220 8.12 16.87 12.58
CA ASP A 220 7.22 16.61 13.70
C ASP A 220 6.66 15.18 13.62
N ALA A 221 6.22 14.76 12.43
CA ALA A 221 5.69 13.42 12.21
C ALA A 221 6.79 12.36 11.95
N GLY A 222 8.03 12.77 11.69
CA GLY A 222 9.18 11.87 11.51
C GLY A 222 9.14 11.03 10.23
N ILE A 223 8.40 11.46 9.20
CA ILE A 223 8.27 10.77 7.91
C ILE A 223 9.47 11.12 7.01
N ASP A 224 10.64 10.55 7.30
CA ASP A 224 11.84 10.70 6.47
C ASP A 224 12.06 9.48 5.57
N ASN A 225 11.64 9.60 4.30
CA ASN A 225 11.79 8.56 3.29
C ASN A 225 12.15 9.17 1.92
N GLU A 226 12.29 8.31 0.90
CA GLU A 226 12.66 8.75 -0.45
C GLU A 226 11.67 9.77 -1.05
N LYS A 227 10.36 9.59 -0.82
CA LYS A 227 9.32 10.50 -1.33
C LYS A 227 9.45 11.87 -0.70
N THR A 228 9.55 11.99 0.62
CA THR A 228 9.68 13.31 1.28
C THR A 228 10.97 14.02 0.90
N ARG A 229 12.08 13.29 0.70
CA ARG A 229 13.33 13.87 0.16
C ARG A 229 13.16 14.36 -1.28
N SER A 230 12.48 13.59 -2.13
CA SER A 230 12.17 14.00 -3.51
C SER A 230 11.30 15.26 -3.55
N LEU A 231 10.34 15.40 -2.62
CA LEU A 231 9.52 16.61 -2.51
C LEU A 231 10.32 17.86 -2.14
N TRP A 232 11.32 17.74 -1.25
CA TRP A 232 12.23 18.85 -0.96
C TRP A 232 12.97 19.35 -2.19
N VAL A 233 13.48 18.43 -3.02
CA VAL A 233 14.13 18.76 -4.30
C VAL A 233 13.13 19.41 -5.27
N THR A 234 11.91 18.89 -5.31
CA THR A 234 10.84 19.41 -6.17
C THR A 234 10.42 20.82 -5.76
N LEU A 235 10.47 21.18 -4.48
CA LEU A 235 10.17 22.54 -4.01
C LEU A 235 11.23 23.58 -4.40
N THR A 236 12.48 23.15 -4.56
CA THR A 236 13.62 24.05 -4.85
C THR A 236 13.82 24.32 -6.34
N ASN A 237 13.41 23.40 -7.21
CA ASN A 237 13.51 23.52 -8.67
C ASN A 237 12.22 24.03 -9.28
#